data_AF-A0A0D2IZZ0-F1
#
_entry.id   AF-A0A0D2IZZ0-F1
#
_cell.length_a   1.000
_cell.length_b   1.000
_cell.length_c   1.000
_cell.angle_alpha   90.00
_cell.angle_beta   90.00
_cell.angle_gamma   90.00
#
_symmetry.space_group_name_H-M   'P 1'
#
loop_
_entity.id
_entity.type
_entity.pdbx_description
1 polymer ?
#
loop_
_entity_poly.entity_id
_entity_poly.type
_entity_poly.pdbx_seq_one_letter_code
_entity_poly.pdbx_strand_id
1 'polypeptide(L)'
;MQPRLLGARPLAAARRPAAVCAALPTPTGLWLKPHRPLASMPRQPKQHAAAAAASAPLLPQRQRRVEVRASASGAAAPAPQPAQPAAPIGVKPIPAAISIGLGLIVNFLIPAPAGVSAQAWQLFAIFISTICGLVLGPLPVGAWAFLGLTTVVATGTLPFASAMSAMTSEVIWLIVISFFFAKAFETTGLGERIANVFVAAMGKSSLGLAYGLMVAEAVLGSVASTCV
;
A
#
# COMPACT_ATOMS: atom_id res chain seq x y z
N MET A 1 0.53 38.83 -55.09
CA MET A 1 1.91 39.30 -54.90
C MET A 1 2.71 38.17 -54.28
N GLN A 2 3.60 37.57 -55.07
CA GLN A 2 4.59 36.56 -54.66
C GLN A 2 5.69 37.19 -53.77
N PRO A 3 6.81 36.51 -53.44
CA PRO A 3 7.03 35.27 -52.66
C PRO A 3 8.27 35.44 -51.71
N ARG A 4 8.75 34.39 -51.04
CA ARG A 4 10.18 34.00 -50.87
C ARG A 4 10.28 32.85 -49.84
N LEU A 5 10.53 31.61 -50.29
CA LEU A 5 11.84 30.96 -50.43
C LEU A 5 12.44 30.56 -49.06
N LEU A 6 12.44 29.26 -48.76
CA LEU A 6 13.53 28.30 -49.03
C LEU A 6 14.67 28.44 -48.01
N GLY A 7 14.60 27.60 -46.98
CA GLY A 7 15.66 27.42 -46.00
C GLY A 7 15.90 25.95 -45.74
N ALA A 8 16.30 25.22 -46.77
CA ALA A 8 16.94 23.93 -46.62
C ALA A 8 18.22 24.10 -45.79
N ARG A 9 18.39 23.31 -44.72
CA ARG A 9 19.72 23.01 -44.16
C ARG A 9 19.89 21.49 -44.05
N PRO A 10 21.00 20.95 -44.57
CA PRO A 10 21.22 19.52 -44.76
C PRO A 10 21.86 18.83 -43.54
N LEU A 11 21.93 17.49 -43.65
CA LEU A 11 22.58 16.53 -42.75
C LEU A 11 24.04 16.88 -42.37
N ALA A 12 24.39 16.59 -41.12
CA ALA A 12 25.73 16.14 -40.68
C ALA A 12 25.51 15.29 -39.40
N ALA A 13 25.61 13.96 -39.41
CA ALA A 13 26.81 13.13 -39.60
C ALA A 13 27.89 13.36 -38.54
N ALA A 14 28.14 12.31 -37.73
CA ALA A 14 29.34 12.05 -36.92
C ALA A 14 29.51 12.96 -35.67
N ARG A 15 29.80 12.48 -34.46
CA ARG A 15 30.68 11.38 -34.03
C ARG A 15 30.28 10.89 -32.64
N ARG A 16 30.16 9.57 -32.47
CA ARG A 16 30.73 8.86 -31.30
C ARG A 16 32.23 8.74 -31.58
N PRO A 17 33.16 8.97 -30.62
CA PRO A 17 33.57 7.88 -29.72
C PRO A 17 34.18 8.32 -28.37
N ALA A 18 34.66 7.32 -27.63
CA ALA A 18 35.53 7.35 -26.43
C ALA A 18 34.81 7.56 -25.09
N ALA A 19 34.41 6.48 -24.40
CA ALA A 19 35.31 5.69 -23.54
C ALA A 19 36.08 6.58 -22.55
N VAL A 20 35.38 6.99 -21.49
CA VAL A 20 36.04 7.35 -20.23
C VAL A 20 35.66 6.28 -19.21
N CYS A 21 36.41 5.18 -19.29
CA CYS A 21 36.67 4.30 -18.16
C CYS A 21 37.37 5.14 -17.08
N ALA A 22 36.60 5.71 -16.16
CA ALA A 22 37.13 6.27 -14.92
C ALA A 22 36.87 5.26 -13.79
N ALA A 23 37.90 4.46 -13.54
CA ALA A 23 38.31 3.93 -12.24
C ALA A 23 37.21 3.40 -11.30
N LEU A 24 36.91 2.10 -11.42
CA LEU A 24 36.52 1.30 -10.26
C LEU A 24 37.72 1.19 -9.30
N PRO A 25 37.57 1.41 -7.99
CA PRO A 25 38.52 0.89 -7.02
C PRO A 25 38.38 -0.64 -6.93
N THR A 26 39.45 -1.33 -7.27
CA THR A 26 39.64 -2.79 -7.15
C THR A 26 39.50 -3.25 -5.69
N PRO A 27 38.80 -4.37 -5.41
CA PRO A 27 38.81 -5.00 -4.10
C PRO A 27 40.07 -5.86 -4.00
N THR A 28 41.18 -5.25 -3.57
CA THR A 28 42.42 -5.97 -3.29
C THR A 28 42.28 -6.68 -1.95
N GLY A 29 42.42 -8.00 -2.00
CA GLY A 29 42.09 -8.92 -0.92
C GLY A 29 42.73 -8.61 0.43
N LEU A 30 41.92 -8.79 1.48
CA LEU A 30 42.41 -9.04 2.82
C LEU A 30 41.83 -10.38 3.32
N TRP A 31 42.55 -11.42 2.91
CA TRP A 31 43.00 -12.51 3.77
C TRP A 31 41.97 -13.25 4.62
N LEU A 32 41.71 -14.45 4.11
CA LEU A 32 41.35 -15.70 4.78
C LEU A 32 41.62 -15.69 6.30
N LYS A 33 40.57 -15.91 7.08
CA LYS A 33 40.67 -16.30 8.48
C LYS A 33 40.53 -17.84 8.55
N PRO A 34 41.57 -18.58 8.96
CA PRO A 34 41.55 -20.03 8.90
C PRO A 34 40.72 -20.65 10.04
N HIS A 35 40.02 -21.72 9.69
CA HIS A 35 39.31 -22.61 10.60
C HIS A 35 40.25 -23.21 11.66
N ARG A 36 39.88 -23.11 12.94
CA ARG A 36 40.47 -23.92 14.02
C ARG A 36 39.62 -25.18 14.24
N PRO A 37 40.18 -26.40 14.07
CA PRO A 37 39.55 -27.61 14.55
C PRO A 37 40.09 -28.06 15.92
N LEU A 38 39.17 -28.66 16.68
CA LEU A 38 39.30 -29.66 17.75
C LEU A 38 40.23 -29.42 18.95
N ALA A 39 39.62 -29.36 20.14
CA ALA A 39 40.06 -30.14 21.30
C ALA A 39 38.92 -30.32 22.34
N SER A 40 38.46 -31.56 22.47
CA SER A 40 37.99 -32.29 23.66
C SER A 40 37.76 -31.54 25.01
N MET A 41 36.50 -31.62 25.50
CA MET A 41 35.99 -32.07 26.83
C MET A 41 36.99 -32.15 28.02
N PRO A 42 36.62 -31.92 29.32
CA PRO A 42 35.34 -32.34 29.93
C PRO A 42 34.78 -31.56 31.15
N ARG A 43 33.60 -32.05 31.61
CA ARG A 43 33.04 -32.04 32.99
C ARG A 43 32.49 -30.74 33.61
N GLN A 44 31.15 -30.69 33.65
CA GLN A 44 30.39 -30.02 34.72
C GLN A 44 30.78 -30.58 36.09
N PRO A 45 31.11 -29.72 37.08
CA PRO A 45 31.03 -30.10 38.47
C PRO A 45 29.62 -29.89 39.00
N LYS A 46 29.28 -30.79 39.91
CA LYS A 46 27.98 -31.05 40.48
C LYS A 46 27.47 -29.86 41.30
N GLN A 47 26.17 -29.67 41.23
CA GLN A 47 25.36 -29.02 42.25
C GLN A 47 25.66 -29.66 43.61
N HIS A 48 26.25 -28.91 44.53
CA HIS A 48 26.17 -29.22 45.95
C HIS A 48 25.86 -27.93 46.74
N ALA A 49 24.89 -28.11 47.62
CA ALA A 49 24.26 -27.18 48.54
C ALA A 49 25.20 -26.29 49.38
N ALA A 50 24.73 -25.07 49.66
CA ALA A 50 24.73 -24.37 50.97
C ALA A 50 24.22 -22.93 50.72
N ALA A 51 23.00 -22.54 51.08
CA ALA A 51 22.52 -22.20 52.43
C ALA A 51 23.31 -21.06 53.11
N ALA A 52 22.85 -19.82 52.95
CA ALA A 52 22.90 -18.69 53.91
C ALA A 52 22.37 -17.43 53.20
N ALA A 53 21.11 -17.04 53.42
CA ALA A 53 20.73 -16.04 54.43
C ALA A 53 21.32 -14.65 54.17
N ALA A 54 20.57 -13.79 53.46
CA ALA A 54 20.56 -12.35 53.71
C ALA A 54 19.37 -11.70 53.00
N SER A 55 18.59 -11.00 53.80
CA SER A 55 17.33 -10.34 53.51
C SER A 55 17.49 -9.19 52.51
N ALA A 56 16.68 -9.19 51.46
CA ALA A 56 16.38 -7.97 50.71
C ALA A 56 14.93 -8.04 50.22
N PRO A 57 14.00 -7.27 50.82
CA PRO A 57 12.76 -6.98 50.14
C PRO A 57 13.07 -5.93 49.06
N LEU A 58 12.41 -6.01 47.91
CA LEU A 58 11.77 -4.88 47.22
C LEU A 58 11.52 -5.25 45.76
N LEU A 59 10.22 -5.35 45.47
CA LEU A 59 9.58 -5.15 44.17
C LEU A 59 9.73 -6.28 43.15
N PRO A 60 8.64 -6.99 42.80
CA PRO A 60 8.54 -7.57 41.47
C PRO A 60 8.45 -6.39 40.52
N GLN A 61 9.60 -5.96 39.97
CA GLN A 61 9.67 -5.24 38.70
C GLN A 61 9.12 -6.18 37.64
N ARG A 62 7.80 -6.35 37.65
CA ARG A 62 6.98 -6.76 36.53
C ARG A 62 7.16 -5.65 35.53
N GLN A 63 8.30 -5.70 34.84
CA GLN A 63 8.56 -4.99 33.61
C GLN A 63 7.43 -5.39 32.68
N ARG A 64 6.33 -4.65 32.80
CA ARG A 64 5.36 -4.45 31.74
C ARG A 64 6.17 -3.69 30.70
N ARG A 65 7.04 -4.42 30.00
CA ARG A 65 7.48 -4.10 28.66
C ARG A 65 6.17 -4.04 27.90
N VAL A 66 5.57 -2.86 27.90
CA VAL A 66 4.62 -2.48 26.90
C VAL A 66 5.46 -2.55 25.64
N GLU A 67 5.47 -3.73 25.00
CA GLU A 67 5.72 -3.80 23.58
C GLU A 67 4.64 -2.90 23.00
N VAL A 68 4.99 -1.64 22.83
CA VAL A 68 4.36 -0.79 21.84
C VAL A 68 4.74 -1.47 20.54
N ARG A 69 3.99 -2.52 20.21
CA ARG A 69 3.89 -3.04 18.86
C ARG A 69 3.26 -1.89 18.12
N ALA A 70 4.10 -1.01 17.61
CA ALA A 70 3.72 -0.02 16.66
C ALA A 70 3.07 -0.80 15.53
N SER A 71 1.74 -0.90 15.58
CA SER A 71 0.92 -1.14 14.41
C SER A 71 1.07 0.11 13.55
N ALA A 72 2.27 0.31 13.01
CA ALA A 72 2.48 1.18 11.90
C ALA A 72 1.73 0.51 10.74
N SER A 73 0.44 0.82 10.65
CA SER A 73 -0.30 0.81 9.40
C SER A 73 0.19 1.99 8.54
N GLY A 74 1.51 2.17 8.45
CA GLY A 74 2.14 3.03 7.49
C GLY A 74 2.53 2.11 6.35
N ALA A 75 1.83 2.22 5.23
CA ALA A 75 2.12 1.68 3.91
C ALA A 75 3.34 0.74 3.86
N ALA A 76 3.23 -0.41 4.52
CA ALA A 76 4.10 -1.51 4.24
C ALA A 76 3.70 -1.90 2.84
N ALA A 77 4.55 -1.59 1.87
CA ALA A 77 4.58 -2.29 0.60
C ALA A 77 4.28 -3.76 0.92
N PRO A 78 3.33 -4.42 0.24
CA PRO A 78 3.04 -5.81 0.52
C PRO A 78 4.37 -6.54 0.39
N ALA A 79 4.97 -6.93 1.53
CA ALA A 79 6.14 -7.79 1.58
C ALA A 79 5.87 -8.89 0.56
N PRO A 80 6.78 -9.20 -0.39
CA PRO A 80 6.49 -10.03 -1.54
C PRO A 80 5.62 -11.18 -1.12
N GLN A 81 4.29 -11.02 -1.29
CA GLN A 81 3.37 -12.03 -0.85
C GLN A 81 3.71 -13.13 -1.84
N PRO A 82 4.29 -14.27 -1.40
CA PRO A 82 4.56 -15.37 -2.31
C PRO A 82 3.24 -15.60 -3.02
N ALA A 83 3.21 -15.33 -4.33
CA ALA A 83 2.01 -15.08 -5.12
C ALA A 83 0.90 -15.94 -4.55
N GLN A 84 -0.02 -15.34 -3.77
CA GLN A 84 -0.99 -16.10 -2.99
C GLN A 84 -1.59 -17.10 -3.99
N PRO A 85 -1.37 -18.42 -3.83
CA PRO A 85 -1.80 -19.40 -4.81
C PRO A 85 -3.27 -19.11 -5.00
N ALA A 86 -3.64 -18.65 -6.20
CA ALA A 86 -4.92 -18.02 -6.49
C ALA A 86 -5.97 -18.77 -5.68
N ALA A 87 -6.39 -18.17 -4.56
CA ALA A 87 -7.29 -18.87 -3.65
C ALA A 87 -8.42 -19.33 -4.55
N PRO A 88 -8.84 -20.61 -4.50
CA PRO A 88 -9.92 -21.08 -5.35
C PRO A 88 -11.00 -20.01 -5.26
N ILE A 89 -11.51 -19.56 -6.41
CA ILE A 89 -12.55 -18.53 -6.52
C ILE A 89 -13.81 -19.11 -5.87
N GLY A 90 -13.74 -19.26 -4.56
CA GLY A 90 -14.73 -19.75 -3.65
C GLY A 90 -15.43 -18.48 -3.26
N VAL A 91 -16.38 -18.10 -4.11
CA VAL A 91 -17.41 -17.15 -3.71
C VAL A 91 -17.89 -17.63 -2.35
N LYS A 92 -17.83 -16.78 -1.34
CA LYS A 92 -18.53 -17.04 -0.08
C LYS A 92 -19.98 -16.62 -0.35
N PRO A 93 -20.87 -17.54 -0.75
CA PRO A 93 -22.17 -17.14 -1.29
C PRO A 93 -23.05 -16.52 -0.20
N ILE A 94 -22.85 -16.93 1.05
CA ILE A 94 -23.59 -16.45 2.21
C ILE A 94 -23.41 -14.93 2.41
N PRO A 95 -22.19 -14.39 2.59
CA PRO A 95 -22.01 -12.94 2.73
C PRO A 95 -22.38 -12.15 1.46
N ALA A 96 -22.21 -12.73 0.26
CA ALA A 96 -22.68 -12.10 -0.98
C ALA A 96 -24.20 -11.95 -1.01
N ALA A 97 -24.93 -13.01 -0.66
CA ALA A 97 -26.38 -13.01 -0.58
C ALA A 97 -26.89 -12.03 0.49
N ILE A 98 -26.20 -11.90 1.62
CA ILE A 98 -26.54 -10.93 2.67
C ILE A 98 -26.41 -9.50 2.14
N SER A 99 -25.31 -9.16 1.45
CA SER A 99 -25.13 -7.81 0.90
C SER A 99 -26.19 -7.46 -0.16
N ILE A 100 -26.49 -8.40 -1.06
CA ILE A 100 -27.51 -8.21 -2.11
C ILE A 100 -28.91 -8.13 -1.49
N GLY A 101 -29.19 -9.01 -0.52
CA GLY A 101 -30.44 -9.04 0.21
C GLY A 101 -30.71 -7.73 0.94
N LEU A 102 -29.69 -7.10 1.52
CA LEU A 102 -29.86 -5.81 2.20
C LEU A 102 -30.27 -4.69 1.22
N GLY A 103 -29.68 -4.65 0.02
CA GLY A 103 -30.10 -3.71 -1.02
C GLY A 103 -31.53 -3.93 -1.48
N LEU A 104 -31.93 -5.19 -1.68
CA LEU A 104 -33.30 -5.55 -2.06
C LEU A 104 -34.30 -5.20 -0.96
N ILE A 105 -33.95 -5.45 0.30
CA ILE A 105 -34.79 -5.10 1.46
C ILE A 105 -34.99 -3.59 1.53
N VAL A 106 -33.93 -2.79 1.37
CA VAL A 106 -34.04 -1.32 1.37
C VAL A 106 -34.94 -0.83 0.23
N ASN A 107 -34.89 -1.47 -0.94
CA ASN A 107 -35.70 -1.07 -2.08
C ASN A 107 -37.18 -1.45 -1.93
N PHE A 108 -37.48 -2.64 -1.39
CA PHE A 108 -38.83 -3.21 -1.40
C PHE A 108 -39.58 -3.02 -0.08
N LEU A 109 -38.88 -2.95 1.06
CA LEU A 109 -39.48 -2.86 2.39
C LEU A 109 -39.65 -1.41 2.86
N ILE A 110 -38.90 -0.46 2.29
CA ILE A 110 -38.95 0.96 2.65
C ILE A 110 -39.47 1.76 1.45
N PRO A 111 -40.69 2.32 1.52
CA PRO A 111 -41.23 3.14 0.44
C PRO A 111 -40.44 4.45 0.32
N ALA A 112 -40.27 4.91 -0.93
CA ALA A 112 -39.54 6.13 -1.21
C ALA A 112 -40.20 7.36 -0.55
N PRO A 113 -39.44 8.21 0.15
CA PRO A 113 -39.98 9.42 0.75
C PRO A 113 -40.42 10.44 -0.31
N ALA A 114 -41.46 11.21 0.00
CA ALA A 114 -41.96 12.25 -0.89
C ALA A 114 -40.86 13.28 -1.19
N GLY A 115 -40.48 13.41 -2.47
CA GLY A 115 -39.41 14.30 -2.94
C GLY A 115 -38.20 13.58 -3.56
N VAL A 116 -38.13 12.24 -3.46
CA VAL A 116 -37.07 11.45 -4.10
C VAL A 116 -37.64 10.69 -5.30
N SER A 117 -36.97 10.77 -6.45
CA SER A 117 -37.38 9.98 -7.63
C SER A 117 -37.15 8.49 -7.38
N ALA A 118 -38.01 7.63 -7.96
CA ALA A 118 -37.86 6.18 -7.84
C ALA A 118 -36.48 5.69 -8.33
N GLN A 119 -35.94 6.34 -9.37
CA GLN A 119 -34.60 6.06 -9.91
C GLN A 119 -33.49 6.38 -8.90
N ALA A 120 -33.57 7.52 -8.20
CA ALA A 120 -32.58 7.87 -7.17
C ALA A 120 -32.65 6.90 -5.97
N TRP A 121 -33.85 6.46 -5.60
CA TRP A 121 -34.05 5.46 -4.55
C TRP A 121 -33.44 4.10 -4.89
N GLN A 122 -33.57 3.66 -6.15
CA GLN A 122 -32.92 2.45 -6.65
C GLN A 122 -31.40 2.56 -6.62
N LEU A 123 -30.83 3.68 -7.09
CA LEU A 123 -29.39 3.91 -7.07
C LEU A 123 -28.84 3.88 -5.63
N PHE A 124 -29.57 4.48 -4.70
CA PHE A 124 -29.23 4.45 -3.27
C PHE A 124 -29.21 3.03 -2.70
N ALA A 125 -30.22 2.21 -3.03
CA ALA A 125 -30.27 0.81 -2.60
C ALA A 125 -29.08 -0.01 -3.16
N ILE A 126 -28.72 0.19 -4.43
CA ILE A 126 -27.55 -0.45 -5.06
C ILE A 126 -26.26 0.02 -4.39
N PHE A 127 -26.16 1.31 -4.05
CA PHE A 127 -25.00 1.87 -3.35
C PHE A 127 -24.82 1.23 -1.97
N ILE A 128 -25.87 1.13 -1.15
CA ILE A 128 -25.81 0.45 0.16
C ILE A 128 -25.40 -1.02 0.00
N SER A 129 -26.02 -1.74 -0.93
CA SER A 129 -25.65 -3.13 -1.26
C SER A 129 -24.15 -3.24 -1.59
N THR A 130 -23.64 -2.28 -2.38
CA THR A 130 -22.24 -2.25 -2.79
C THR A 130 -21.31 -2.00 -1.60
N ILE A 131 -21.60 -1.01 -0.75
CA ILE A 131 -20.82 -0.72 0.46
C ILE A 131 -20.80 -1.93 1.41
N CYS A 132 -21.96 -2.54 1.67
CA CYS A 132 -22.04 -3.73 2.51
C CYS A 132 -21.23 -4.88 1.92
N GLY A 133 -21.30 -5.12 0.62
CA GLY A 133 -20.48 -6.15 -0.01
C GLY A 133 -18.98 -5.85 0.06
N LEU A 134 -18.55 -4.59 -0.10
CA LEU A 134 -17.12 -4.25 0.08
C LEU A 134 -16.63 -4.48 1.51
N VAL A 135 -17.47 -4.19 2.52
CA VAL A 135 -17.13 -4.41 3.94
C VAL A 135 -17.11 -5.90 4.30
N LEU A 136 -18.11 -6.67 3.82
CA LEU A 136 -18.18 -8.12 4.07
C LEU A 136 -17.13 -8.91 3.29
N GLY A 137 -16.54 -8.32 2.24
CA GLY A 137 -15.50 -8.92 1.41
C GLY A 137 -15.84 -10.31 0.87
N PRO A 138 -17.03 -10.56 0.27
CA PRO A 138 -17.38 -11.87 -0.27
C PRO A 138 -16.61 -12.19 -1.57
N LEU A 139 -16.15 -11.15 -2.27
CA LEU A 139 -15.43 -11.20 -3.54
C LEU A 139 -14.31 -10.14 -3.58
N PRO A 140 -13.33 -10.25 -4.50
CA PRO A 140 -12.34 -9.21 -4.73
C PRO A 140 -12.98 -7.85 -5.05
N VAL A 141 -12.37 -6.77 -4.58
CA VAL A 141 -12.89 -5.39 -4.73
C VAL A 141 -13.26 -5.07 -6.20
N GLY A 142 -12.40 -5.45 -7.15
CA GLY A 142 -12.67 -5.25 -8.58
C GLY A 142 -13.89 -6.03 -9.08
N ALA A 143 -14.04 -7.29 -8.70
CA ALA A 143 -15.18 -8.11 -9.08
C ALA A 143 -16.50 -7.54 -8.53
N TRP A 144 -16.48 -7.06 -7.29
CA TRP A 144 -17.64 -6.42 -6.68
C TRP A 144 -17.99 -5.07 -7.33
N ALA A 145 -16.99 -4.28 -7.71
CA ALA A 145 -17.19 -3.04 -8.47
C ALA A 145 -17.85 -3.30 -9.83
N PHE A 146 -17.41 -4.33 -10.57
CA PHE A 146 -18.05 -4.73 -11.83
C PHE A 146 -19.48 -5.25 -11.61
N LEU A 147 -19.75 -6.05 -10.57
CA LEU A 147 -21.11 -6.48 -10.24
C LEU A 147 -22.03 -5.30 -9.93
N GLY A 148 -21.57 -4.31 -9.18
CA GLY A 148 -22.32 -3.08 -8.91
C GLY A 148 -22.64 -2.33 -10.21
N LEU A 149 -21.63 -2.12 -11.06
CA LEU A 149 -21.80 -1.47 -12.37
C LEU A 149 -22.80 -2.22 -13.26
N THR A 150 -22.67 -3.55 -13.37
CA THR A 150 -23.59 -4.39 -14.13
C THR A 150 -25.00 -4.31 -13.56
N THR A 151 -25.17 -4.28 -12.24
CA THR A 151 -26.48 -4.17 -11.59
C THR A 151 -27.15 -2.84 -11.91
N VAL A 152 -26.42 -1.72 -11.92
CA VAL A 152 -26.94 -0.40 -12.29
C VAL A 152 -27.45 -0.38 -13.74
N VAL A 153 -26.68 -0.97 -14.67
CA VAL A 153 -27.06 -1.04 -16.08
C VAL A 153 -28.21 -2.02 -16.29
N ALA A 154 -28.19 -3.19 -15.65
CA ALA A 154 -29.21 -4.23 -15.77
C ALA A 154 -30.57 -3.79 -15.18
N THR A 155 -30.55 -3.00 -14.11
CA THR A 155 -31.77 -2.43 -13.51
C THR A 155 -32.30 -1.22 -14.31
N GLY A 156 -31.56 -0.74 -15.31
CA GLY A 156 -31.93 0.43 -16.11
C GLY A 156 -31.87 1.75 -15.33
N THR A 157 -31.19 1.78 -14.19
CA THR A 157 -31.12 2.98 -13.33
C THR A 157 -30.26 4.07 -13.96
N LEU A 158 -29.22 3.72 -14.73
CA LEU A 158 -28.45 4.66 -15.55
C LEU A 158 -28.24 4.09 -16.96
N PRO A 159 -28.16 4.95 -18.00
CA PRO A 159 -27.81 4.52 -19.34
C PRO A 159 -26.36 4.02 -19.40
N PHE A 160 -26.11 3.03 -20.27
CA PHE A 160 -24.81 2.37 -20.42
C PHE A 160 -23.65 3.36 -20.66
N ALA A 161 -23.87 4.38 -21.49
CA ALA A 161 -22.85 5.39 -21.79
C ALA A 161 -22.43 6.19 -20.54
N SER A 162 -23.39 6.58 -19.68
CA SER A 162 -23.09 7.28 -18.42
C SER A 162 -22.40 6.37 -17.42
N ALA A 163 -22.77 5.09 -17.36
CA ALA A 163 -22.15 4.12 -16.46
C ALA A 163 -20.67 3.85 -16.83
N MET A 164 -20.36 3.72 -18.13
CA MET A 164 -18.99 3.48 -18.60
C MET A 164 -18.11 4.74 -18.60
N SER A 165 -18.69 5.95 -18.65
CA SER A 165 -17.95 7.21 -18.61
C SER A 165 -17.06 7.34 -17.36
N ALA A 166 -17.49 6.77 -16.24
CA ALA A 166 -16.70 6.75 -15.00
C ALA A 166 -15.36 6.01 -15.17
N MET A 167 -15.31 4.92 -15.95
CA MET A 167 -14.09 4.13 -16.18
C MET A 167 -13.03 4.87 -17.01
N THR A 168 -13.46 5.87 -17.78
CA THR A 168 -12.58 6.72 -18.61
C THR A 168 -12.26 8.06 -17.94
N SER A 169 -12.55 8.20 -16.64
CA SER A 169 -12.21 9.42 -15.91
C SER A 169 -10.70 9.56 -15.77
N GLU A 170 -10.19 10.77 -16.04
CA GLU A 170 -8.78 11.13 -15.83
C GLU A 170 -8.34 10.78 -14.41
N VAL A 171 -9.21 10.95 -13.41
CA VAL A 171 -8.91 10.64 -12.00
C VAL A 171 -8.50 9.17 -11.79
N ILE A 172 -9.15 8.22 -12.47
CA ILE A 172 -8.78 6.79 -12.34
C ILE A 172 -7.40 6.55 -12.98
N TRP A 173 -7.14 7.15 -14.13
CA TRP A 173 -5.84 7.07 -14.77
C TRP A 173 -4.73 7.73 -13.94
N LEU A 174 -5.00 8.85 -13.25
CA LEU A 174 -4.06 9.47 -12.30
C LEU A 174 -3.72 8.52 -11.14
N ILE A 175 -4.70 7.78 -10.64
CA ILE A 175 -4.47 6.76 -9.61
C ILE A 175 -3.56 5.64 -10.16
N VAL A 176 -3.81 5.15 -11.38
CA VAL A 176 -3.00 4.10 -12.03
C VAL A 176 -1.54 4.56 -12.22
N ILE A 177 -1.32 5.78 -12.73
CA ILE A 177 0.02 6.32 -12.95
C ILE A 177 0.76 6.51 -11.61
N SER A 178 0.08 6.96 -10.56
CA SER A 178 0.65 7.08 -9.22
C SER A 178 1.11 5.73 -8.67
N PHE A 179 0.32 4.66 -8.85
CA PHE A 179 0.73 3.31 -8.44
C PHE A 179 1.95 2.81 -9.21
N PHE A 180 2.06 3.08 -10.52
CA PHE A 180 3.27 2.74 -11.27
C PHE A 180 4.49 3.48 -10.76
N PHE A 181 4.34 4.75 -10.40
CA PHE A 181 5.42 5.54 -9.82
C PHE A 181 5.86 5.00 -8.45
N ALA A 182 4.90 4.65 -7.58
CA ALA A 182 5.18 4.02 -6.29
C ALA A 182 5.94 2.69 -6.47
N LYS A 183 5.52 1.84 -7.40
CA LYS A 183 6.23 0.58 -7.71
C LYS A 183 7.62 0.83 -8.31
N ALA A 184 7.81 1.85 -9.13
CA ALA A 184 9.13 2.21 -9.66
C ALA A 184 10.09 2.69 -8.55
N PHE A 185 9.58 3.40 -7.54
CA PHE A 185 10.36 3.83 -6.38
C PHE A 185 10.69 2.70 -5.41
N GLU A 186 9.81 1.71 -5.33
CA GLU A 186 10.04 0.49 -4.56
C GLU A 186 11.12 -0.40 -5.21
N THR A 187 11.07 -0.60 -6.53
CA THR A 187 12.04 -1.47 -7.24
C THR A 187 13.43 -0.85 -7.35
N THR A 188 13.53 0.48 -7.42
CA THR A 188 14.82 1.20 -7.41
C THR A 188 15.44 1.30 -6.01
N GLY A 189 14.68 1.01 -4.96
CA GLY A 189 15.13 1.12 -3.57
C GLY A 189 15.35 2.57 -3.10
N LEU A 190 14.90 3.57 -3.87
CA LEU A 190 15.01 4.99 -3.50
C LEU A 190 14.14 5.31 -2.29
N GLY A 191 12.94 4.73 -2.22
CA GLY A 191 12.05 4.87 -1.06
C GLY A 191 12.67 4.35 0.24
N GLU A 192 13.36 3.21 0.20
CA GLU A 192 14.02 2.60 1.36
C GLU A 192 15.16 3.49 1.91
N ARG A 193 15.92 4.14 1.02
CA ARG A 193 16.97 5.08 1.44
C ARG A 193 16.38 6.29 2.15
N ILE A 194 15.30 6.86 1.61
CA ILE A 194 14.63 8.03 2.21
C ILE A 194 13.95 7.65 3.52
N ALA A 195 13.32 6.48 3.60
CA ALA A 195 12.72 5.96 4.83
C ALA A 195 13.76 5.82 5.94
N ASN A 196 14.94 5.28 5.63
CA ASN A 196 16.02 5.14 6.61
C ASN A 196 16.56 6.50 7.10
N VAL A 197 16.68 7.51 6.22
CA VAL A 197 17.06 8.87 6.64
C VAL A 197 15.99 9.50 7.53
N PHE A 198 14.72 9.33 7.20
CA PHE A 198 13.60 9.87 7.98
C PHE A 198 13.52 9.23 9.38
N VAL A 199 13.66 7.90 9.48
CA VAL A 199 13.69 7.18 10.75
C VAL A 199 14.93 7.54 11.56
N ALA A 200 16.08 7.73 10.93
CA ALA A 200 17.28 8.21 11.64
C ALA A 200 17.08 9.61 12.24
N ALA A 201 16.31 10.49 11.58
CA ALA A 201 16.06 11.85 12.07
C ALA A 201 14.97 11.94 13.16
N MET A 202 13.84 11.24 13.01
CA MET A 202 12.66 11.38 13.88
C MET A 202 12.18 10.09 14.56
N GLY A 203 12.82 8.95 14.29
CA GLY A 203 12.42 7.61 14.77
C GLY A 203 12.75 7.28 16.23
N LYS A 204 13.34 8.22 16.97
CA LYS A 204 13.64 8.05 18.41
C LYS A 204 12.39 7.83 19.28
N SER A 205 11.20 8.19 18.79
CA SER A 205 9.91 7.95 19.43
C SER A 205 8.80 7.78 18.38
N SER A 206 7.80 6.95 18.66
CA SER A 206 6.62 6.78 17.79
C SER A 206 5.85 8.09 17.59
N LEU A 207 5.87 8.97 18.60
CA LEU A 207 5.29 10.30 18.53
C LEU A 207 5.98 11.18 17.47
N GLY A 208 7.31 11.06 17.34
CA GLY A 208 8.11 11.83 16.37
C GLY A 208 7.83 11.43 14.92
N LEU A 209 7.66 10.13 14.66
CA LEU A 209 7.24 9.63 13.34
C LEU A 209 5.83 10.09 12.98
N ALA A 210 4.89 10.05 13.94
CA ALA A 210 3.53 10.51 13.74
C ALA A 210 3.47 12.02 13.43
N TYR A 211 4.23 12.85 14.14
CA TYR A 211 4.32 14.28 13.85
C TYR A 211 4.96 14.56 12.49
N GLY A 212 6.03 13.85 12.13
CA GLY A 212 6.67 14.01 10.82
C GLY A 212 5.71 13.68 9.66
N LEU A 213 4.88 12.65 9.81
CA LEU A 213 3.84 12.31 8.83
C LEU A 213 2.75 13.39 8.74
N MET A 214 2.29 13.92 9.87
CA MET A 214 1.28 14.98 9.90
C MET A 214 1.78 16.28 9.26
N VAL A 215 3.04 16.65 9.50
CA VAL A 215 3.66 17.81 8.83
C VAL A 215 3.78 17.58 7.33
N ALA A 216 4.14 16.37 6.89
CA ALA A 216 4.18 16.02 5.47
C ALA A 216 2.80 16.17 4.81
N GLU A 217 1.74 15.69 5.47
CA GLU A 217 0.35 15.83 4.97
C GLU A 217 -0.11 17.30 4.96
N ALA A 218 0.25 18.09 5.97
CA ALA A 218 -0.05 19.52 6.00
C ALA A 218 0.64 20.31 4.88
N VAL A 219 1.91 20.01 4.60
CA VAL A 219 2.66 20.63 3.48
C VAL A 219 2.05 20.20 2.13
N LEU A 220 1.74 18.91 1.96
CA LEU A 220 1.08 18.40 0.75
C LEU A 220 -0.29 19.06 0.53
N GLY A 221 -1.10 19.18 1.58
CA GLY A 221 -2.39 19.87 1.56
C GLY A 221 -2.25 21.35 1.19
N SER A 222 -1.24 22.04 1.74
CA SER A 222 -0.97 23.44 1.40
C SER A 222 -0.56 23.62 -0.06
N VAL A 223 0.28 22.74 -0.61
CA VAL A 223 0.69 22.80 -2.01
C VAL A 223 -0.50 22.51 -2.92
N ALA A 224 -1.29 21.48 -2.61
CA ALA A 224 -2.49 21.13 -3.38
C ALA A 224 -3.52 22.27 -3.38
N SER A 225 -3.79 22.87 -2.22
CA SER A 225 -4.76 23.96 -2.09
C SER A 225 -4.29 25.30 -2.68
N THR A 226 -2.99 25.50 -2.92
CA THR A 226 -2.45 26.71 -3.56
C THR A 226 -2.46 26.61 -5.09
N CYS A 227 -2.54 25.40 -5.63
CA CYS A 227 -2.53 25.13 -7.07
C CYS A 227 -3.92 24.95 -7.71
N VAL A 228 -5.00 24.99 -6.92
CA VAL A 228 -6.41 24.91 -7.38
C VAL A 228 -7.07 26.28 -7.25
#